data_AF-A0A5A9EY45-F1
#
_entry.id   AF-A0A5A9EY45-F1
#
_cell.length_a   1.000
_cell.length_b   1.000
_cell.length_c   1.000
_cell.angle_alpha   90.00
_cell.angle_beta   90.00
_cell.angle_gamma   90.00
#
_symmetry.space_group_name_H-M   'P 1'
#
loop_
_entity.id
_entity.type
_entity.pdbx_description
1 polymer ?
#
loop_
_entity_poly.entity_id
_entity_poly.type
_entity_poly.pdbx_seq_one_letter_code
_entity_poly.pdbx_strand_id
1 'polypeptide(L)'
;MKHKVTRFKSLALALKELQPFILNGIHLQTGKGFERMNDMRSREILANLLLCIAVNSVTSPERLTFTSAPDYVGGDGIILDSVDGVGIPTEHVMVPAISKNIGRDAGELILEAVKLKVEKGGTAYAAGKILVVFLFQGAGEWYPNRIARQLPDPLLFDEAWVVGLHRVVDGRYIYNVTLLDQQNSPVWRVHFNKDFDGWEVEHVQ
;
A
#
# COMPACT_ATOMS: atom_id res chain seq x y z
N MET A 1 -1.69 -18.03 24.28
CA MET A 1 -0.32 -17.60 23.88
C MET A 1 -0.39 -16.10 23.60
N LYS A 2 0.55 -15.28 24.09
CA LYS A 2 0.61 -13.85 23.69
C LYS A 2 1.41 -13.77 22.39
N HIS A 3 0.77 -13.41 21.30
CA HIS A 3 1.45 -13.25 20.02
C HIS A 3 2.10 -11.88 19.96
N LYS A 4 3.36 -11.83 19.51
CA LYS A 4 4.14 -10.60 19.45
C LYS A 4 3.84 -9.90 18.14
N VAL A 5 3.13 -8.77 18.21
CA VAL A 5 3.00 -7.83 17.10
C VAL A 5 4.05 -6.73 17.25
N THR A 6 4.64 -6.33 16.13
CA THR A 6 5.57 -5.20 16.08
C THR A 6 4.91 -4.04 15.36
N ARG A 7 5.10 -2.84 15.90
CA ARG A 7 4.68 -1.57 15.29
C ARG A 7 5.72 -0.49 15.49
N PHE A 8 5.71 0.50 14.61
CA PHE A 8 6.46 1.73 14.83
C PHE A 8 5.78 2.56 15.93
N LYS A 9 6.56 3.40 16.63
CA LYS A 9 6.02 4.30 17.66
C LYS A 9 5.14 5.40 17.07
N SER A 10 5.45 5.84 15.86
CA SER A 10 4.67 6.80 15.08
C SER A 10 4.89 6.57 13.58
N LEU A 11 4.00 7.10 12.75
CA LEU A 11 4.16 7.06 11.29
C LEU A 11 5.38 7.87 10.82
N ALA A 12 5.73 8.96 11.51
CA ALA A 12 6.94 9.74 11.24
C ALA A 12 8.22 8.92 11.46
N LEU A 13 8.28 8.14 12.55
CA LEU A 13 9.41 7.25 12.78
C LEU A 13 9.44 6.10 11.76
N ALA A 14 8.28 5.56 11.36
CA ALA A 14 8.22 4.57 10.28
C ALA A 14 8.80 5.13 8.98
N LEU A 15 8.42 6.36 8.60
CA LEU A 15 8.95 7.03 7.41
C LEU A 15 10.47 7.20 7.50
N LYS A 16 10.97 7.67 8.65
CA LYS A 16 12.40 7.89 8.86
C LYS A 16 13.21 6.59 8.75
N GLU A 17 12.74 5.51 9.35
CA GLU A 17 13.36 4.19 9.27
C GLU A 17 13.27 3.59 7.86
N LEU A 18 12.23 3.94 7.09
CA LEU A 18 12.07 3.48 5.71
C LEU A 18 12.94 4.22 4.69
N GLN A 19 13.48 5.39 5.04
CA GLN A 19 14.29 6.24 4.16
C GLN A 19 15.34 5.47 3.33
N PRO A 20 16.24 4.65 3.90
CA PRO A 20 17.26 3.96 3.10
C PRO A 20 16.68 2.99 2.06
N PHE A 21 15.50 2.42 2.31
CA PHE A 21 14.84 1.50 1.39
C PHE A 21 14.04 2.24 0.32
N ILE A 22 13.47 3.40 0.65
CA ILE A 22 12.79 4.27 -0.34
C ILE A 22 13.81 4.85 -1.32
N LEU A 23 14.97 5.30 -0.83
CA LEU A 23 16.06 5.77 -1.66
C LEU A 23 16.63 4.66 -2.55
N ASN A 24 16.59 3.41 -2.09
CA ASN A 24 16.99 2.23 -2.85
C ASN A 24 15.79 1.54 -3.51
N GLY A 25 15.33 2.07 -4.64
CA GLY A 25 14.19 1.51 -5.38
C GLY A 25 14.33 0.01 -5.71
N ILE A 26 15.54 -0.53 -5.88
CA ILE A 26 15.75 -1.97 -6.11
C ILE A 26 15.32 -2.78 -4.88
N HIS A 27 15.63 -2.29 -3.67
CA HIS A 27 15.26 -2.97 -2.43
C HIS A 27 13.74 -3.06 -2.25
N LEU A 28 12.98 -2.07 -2.70
CA LEU A 28 11.51 -2.16 -2.69
C LEU A 28 11.01 -3.33 -3.56
N GLN A 29 11.70 -3.64 -4.66
CA GLN A 29 11.30 -4.72 -5.56
C GLN A 29 11.73 -6.10 -5.06
N THR A 30 13.00 -6.24 -4.67
CA THR A 30 13.64 -7.55 -4.46
C THR A 30 14.16 -7.75 -3.04
N GLY A 31 13.98 -6.77 -2.15
CA GLY A 31 14.46 -6.83 -0.78
C GLY A 31 13.83 -7.98 0.02
N LYS A 32 14.61 -8.52 0.95
CA LYS A 32 14.12 -9.52 1.92
C LYS A 32 13.15 -8.88 2.91
N GLY A 33 12.33 -9.72 3.53
CA GLY A 33 11.46 -9.31 4.63
C GLY A 33 12.27 -8.91 5.87
N PHE A 34 11.65 -8.08 6.71
CA PHE A 34 12.19 -7.70 8.00
C PHE A 34 11.68 -8.67 9.06
N GLU A 35 12.59 -9.48 9.63
CA GLU A 35 12.27 -10.44 10.69
C GLU A 35 11.48 -9.80 11.85
N ARG A 36 11.85 -8.58 12.25
CA ARG A 36 11.16 -7.83 13.32
C ARG A 36 9.71 -7.49 12.98
N MET A 37 9.34 -7.46 11.71
CA MET A 37 8.00 -7.13 11.23
C MET A 37 7.28 -8.36 10.67
N ASN A 38 7.57 -9.55 11.22
CA ASN A 38 7.03 -10.83 10.74
C ASN A 38 7.24 -11.05 9.24
N ASP A 39 8.46 -10.76 8.77
CA ASP A 39 8.92 -10.93 7.39
C ASP A 39 8.20 -10.05 6.35
N MET A 40 7.48 -9.00 6.79
CA MET A 40 7.04 -7.93 5.91
C MET A 40 8.21 -7.32 5.15
N ARG A 41 8.05 -7.14 3.84
CA ARG A 41 9.04 -6.51 2.97
C ARG A 41 8.89 -4.99 2.99
N SER A 42 9.97 -4.28 2.65
CA SER A 42 9.99 -2.81 2.64
C SER A 42 8.86 -2.15 1.84
N ARG A 43 8.44 -2.73 0.72
CA ARG A 43 7.29 -2.23 -0.05
C ARG A 43 5.94 -2.41 0.65
N GLU A 44 5.75 -3.48 1.42
CA GLU A 44 4.52 -3.73 2.18
C GLU A 44 4.42 -2.76 3.36
N ILE A 45 5.54 -2.52 4.05
CA ILE A 45 5.62 -1.50 5.11
C ILE A 45 5.36 -0.11 4.55
N LEU A 46 5.96 0.24 3.41
CA LEU A 46 5.75 1.53 2.76
C LEU A 46 4.29 1.68 2.29
N ALA A 47 3.69 0.63 1.74
CA ALA A 47 2.30 0.63 1.32
C ALA A 47 1.36 0.92 2.50
N ASN A 48 1.52 0.19 3.60
CA ASN A 48 0.73 0.39 4.81
C ASN A 48 0.93 1.78 5.42
N LEU A 49 2.16 2.30 5.43
CA LEU A 49 2.45 3.67 5.84
C LEU A 49 1.68 4.69 4.98
N LEU A 50 1.71 4.54 3.66
CA LEU A 50 1.04 5.43 2.72
C LEU A 50 -0.49 5.39 2.87
N LEU A 51 -1.08 4.20 3.06
CA LEU A 51 -2.51 4.03 3.35
C LEU A 51 -2.90 4.78 4.63
N CYS A 52 -2.17 4.56 5.73
CA CYS A 52 -2.44 5.26 6.98
C CYS A 52 -2.32 6.78 6.83
N ILE A 53 -1.31 7.28 6.13
CA ILE A 53 -1.13 8.71 5.87
C ILE A 53 -2.33 9.29 5.10
N ALA A 54 -2.74 8.65 4.01
CA ALA A 54 -3.84 9.12 3.17
C ALA A 54 -5.16 9.17 3.95
N VAL A 55 -5.52 8.10 4.64
CA VAL A 55 -6.79 8.03 5.38
C VAL A 55 -6.79 8.95 6.60
N ASN A 56 -5.66 9.07 7.32
CA ASN A 56 -5.56 10.00 8.45
C ASN A 56 -5.69 11.48 8.03
N SER A 57 -5.34 11.82 6.78
CA SER A 57 -5.48 13.19 6.27
C SER A 57 -6.93 13.67 6.17
N VAL A 58 -7.88 12.75 6.06
CA VAL A 58 -9.33 13.05 5.91
C VAL A 58 -10.17 12.63 7.11
N THR A 59 -9.58 11.98 8.11
CA THR A 59 -10.29 11.50 9.31
C THR A 59 -9.80 12.23 10.57
N SER A 60 -8.68 11.78 11.12
CA SER A 60 -8.00 12.39 12.27
C SER A 60 -6.51 12.06 12.20
N PRO A 61 -5.62 13.01 12.54
CA PRO A 61 -4.20 12.72 12.67
C PRO A 61 -3.96 11.52 13.59
N GLU A 62 -3.07 10.62 13.15
CA GLU A 62 -2.62 9.43 13.89
C GLU A 62 -3.71 8.42 14.30
N ARG A 63 -4.93 8.48 13.76
CA ARG A 63 -5.99 7.49 14.05
C ARG A 63 -5.56 6.09 13.59
N LEU A 64 -5.23 5.95 12.31
CA LEU A 64 -4.74 4.69 11.75
C LEU A 64 -3.23 4.59 11.88
N THR A 65 -2.78 3.41 12.28
CA THR A 65 -1.39 2.97 12.25
C THR A 65 -1.31 1.58 11.62
N PHE A 66 -0.14 0.96 11.57
CA PHE A 66 0.00 -0.40 11.06
C PHE A 66 0.94 -1.24 11.90
N THR A 67 0.74 -2.55 11.85
CA THR A 67 1.51 -3.55 12.61
C THR A 67 1.80 -4.77 11.73
N SER A 68 2.76 -5.60 12.15
CA SER A 68 2.95 -6.93 11.58
C SER A 68 1.73 -7.83 11.86
N ALA A 69 1.31 -8.65 10.89
CA ALA A 69 0.27 -9.65 11.10
C ALA A 69 0.85 -10.88 11.82
N PRO A 70 0.25 -11.38 12.93
CA PRO A 70 0.58 -12.69 13.45
C PRO A 70 0.19 -13.81 12.47
N ASP A 71 0.92 -14.92 12.49
CA ASP A 71 0.74 -16.04 11.54
C ASP A 71 -0.70 -16.59 11.44
N TYR A 72 -1.45 -16.56 12.53
CA TYR A 72 -2.84 -17.07 12.58
C TYR A 72 -3.89 -16.09 12.06
N VAL A 73 -3.54 -14.80 11.91
CA VAL A 73 -4.42 -13.79 11.28
C VAL A 73 -4.36 -13.92 9.77
N GLY A 74 -3.21 -14.36 9.23
CA GLY A 74 -2.91 -14.30 7.80
C GLY A 74 -2.74 -12.84 7.32
N GLY A 75 -2.39 -12.67 6.04
CA GLY A 75 -2.02 -11.35 5.52
C GLY A 75 -0.54 -11.04 5.69
N ASP A 76 -0.10 -10.00 5.00
CA ASP A 76 1.26 -9.48 5.08
C ASP A 76 1.37 -8.48 6.25
N GLY A 77 0.32 -7.73 6.58
CA GLY A 77 0.32 -6.76 7.69
C GLY A 77 -1.09 -6.43 8.18
N ILE A 78 -1.22 -5.55 9.17
CA ILE A 78 -2.52 -5.11 9.71
C ILE A 78 -2.55 -3.58 9.74
N ILE A 79 -3.60 -2.97 9.20
CA ILE A 79 -3.97 -1.58 9.49
C ILE A 79 -4.77 -1.58 10.79
N LEU A 80 -4.34 -0.80 11.78
CA LEU A 80 -4.94 -0.74 13.11
C LEU A 80 -5.54 0.64 13.34
N ASP A 81 -6.84 0.67 13.64
CA ASP A 81 -7.47 1.85 14.23
C ASP A 81 -7.09 1.96 15.71
N SER A 82 -6.36 3.01 16.06
CA SER A 82 -5.86 3.23 17.42
C SER A 82 -6.95 3.70 18.39
N VAL A 83 -8.10 4.16 17.89
CA VAL A 83 -9.22 4.62 18.70
C VAL A 83 -10.07 3.44 19.13
N ASP A 84 -10.51 2.63 18.15
CA ASP A 84 -11.46 1.54 18.40
C ASP A 84 -10.76 0.17 18.59
N GLY A 85 -9.45 0.10 18.32
CA GLY A 85 -8.65 -1.12 18.46
C GLY A 85 -8.89 -2.17 17.36
N VAL A 86 -9.65 -1.82 16.32
CA VAL A 86 -10.00 -2.70 15.20
C VAL A 86 -8.81 -2.81 14.26
N GLY A 87 -8.39 -4.05 13.96
CA GLY A 87 -7.33 -4.37 13.02
C GLY A 87 -7.88 -5.00 11.75
N ILE A 88 -7.48 -4.49 10.59
CA ILE A 88 -7.85 -5.01 9.27
C ILE A 88 -6.58 -5.57 8.60
N PRO A 89 -6.52 -6.89 8.32
CA PRO A 89 -5.38 -7.48 7.63
C PRO A 89 -5.25 -6.95 6.20
N THR A 90 -4.01 -6.94 5.72
CA THR A 90 -3.64 -6.47 4.37
C THR A 90 -2.97 -7.61 3.62
N GLU A 91 -3.27 -7.71 2.33
CA GLU A 91 -2.58 -8.57 1.38
C GLU A 91 -1.95 -7.67 0.32
N HIS A 92 -0.72 -7.95 -0.06
CA HIS A 92 0.01 -7.11 -1.01
C HIS A 92 0.36 -7.87 -2.28
N VAL A 93 0.30 -7.14 -3.38
CA VAL A 93 0.86 -7.57 -4.66
C VAL A 93 1.68 -6.43 -5.24
N MET A 94 2.75 -6.76 -5.94
CA MET A 94 3.61 -5.76 -6.56
C MET A 94 3.53 -5.88 -8.08
N VAL A 95 3.38 -4.74 -8.74
CA VAL A 95 3.61 -4.58 -10.18
C VAL A 95 5.04 -4.03 -10.35
N PRO A 96 6.01 -4.85 -10.81
CA PRO A 96 7.41 -4.45 -10.86
C PRO A 96 7.77 -3.68 -12.15
N ALA A 97 8.88 -2.95 -12.13
CA ALA A 97 9.38 -2.18 -13.29
C ALA A 97 10.05 -3.02 -14.40
N ILE A 98 9.94 -4.36 -14.36
CA ILE A 98 10.72 -5.26 -15.21
C ILE A 98 10.57 -4.88 -16.70
N SER A 99 11.63 -5.04 -17.49
CA SER A 99 11.67 -4.75 -18.93
C SER A 99 10.52 -5.35 -19.74
N LYS A 100 9.89 -6.43 -19.26
CA LYS A 100 8.69 -7.05 -19.84
C LYS A 100 7.42 -6.19 -19.74
N ASN A 101 7.42 -5.17 -18.89
CA ASN A 101 6.31 -4.24 -18.71
C ASN A 101 6.51 -2.91 -19.47
N ILE A 102 7.65 -2.73 -20.14
CA ILE A 102 7.90 -1.52 -20.94
C ILE A 102 6.85 -1.43 -22.05
N GLY A 103 6.07 -0.35 -22.05
CA GLY A 103 5.02 -0.10 -23.03
C GLY A 103 3.68 -0.78 -22.73
N ARG A 104 3.55 -1.52 -21.62
CA ARG A 104 2.26 -2.03 -21.14
C ARG A 104 1.50 -0.94 -20.39
N ASP A 105 0.17 -0.98 -20.49
CA ASP A 105 -0.72 -0.06 -19.79
C ASP A 105 -0.71 -0.33 -18.27
N ALA A 106 -0.50 0.71 -17.46
CA ALA A 106 -0.53 0.62 -15.99
C ALA A 106 -1.85 0.02 -15.48
N GLY A 107 -2.97 0.42 -16.09
CA GLY A 107 -4.30 -0.06 -15.74
C GLY A 107 -4.44 -1.56 -15.94
N GLU A 108 -4.01 -2.08 -17.08
CA GLU A 108 -3.98 -3.52 -17.35
C GLU A 108 -3.13 -4.28 -16.34
N LEU A 109 -1.96 -3.75 -15.98
CA LEU A 109 -1.07 -4.38 -15.00
C LEU A 109 -1.68 -4.41 -13.59
N ILE A 110 -2.38 -3.34 -13.19
CA ILE A 110 -3.12 -3.30 -11.93
C ILE A 110 -4.22 -4.37 -11.93
N LEU A 111 -5.02 -4.43 -12.99
CA LEU A 111 -6.11 -5.40 -13.11
C LEU A 111 -5.60 -6.85 -13.12
N GLU A 112 -4.50 -7.12 -13.81
CA GLU A 112 -3.84 -8.43 -13.81
C GLU A 112 -3.37 -8.81 -12.40
N ALA A 113 -2.71 -7.89 -11.69
CA ALA A 113 -2.23 -8.13 -10.33
C ALA A 113 -3.38 -8.42 -9.34
N VAL A 114 -4.50 -7.69 -9.46
CA VAL A 114 -5.70 -7.93 -8.66
C VAL A 114 -6.29 -9.30 -8.96
N LYS A 115 -6.52 -9.62 -10.24
CA LYS A 115 -7.11 -10.91 -10.66
C LYS A 115 -6.28 -12.10 -10.18
N LEU A 116 -4.96 -12.04 -10.36
CA LEU A 116 -4.07 -13.11 -9.90
C LEU A 116 -4.15 -13.34 -8.38
N LYS A 117 -4.33 -12.28 -7.58
CA LYS A 117 -4.48 -12.41 -6.12
C LYS A 117 -5.83 -12.98 -5.73
N VAL A 118 -6.91 -12.54 -6.37
CA VAL A 118 -8.26 -13.05 -6.17
C VAL A 118 -8.33 -14.55 -6.52
N GLU A 119 -7.80 -14.93 -7.68
CA GLU A 119 -7.78 -16.33 -8.15
C GLU A 119 -6.90 -17.24 -7.29
N LYS A 120 -5.75 -16.74 -6.81
CA LYS A 120 -4.83 -17.54 -5.97
C LYS A 120 -5.45 -17.94 -4.63
N GLY A 121 -6.20 -17.03 -4.02
CA GLY A 121 -6.67 -17.21 -2.64
C GLY A 121 -8.11 -17.69 -2.51
N GLY A 122 -8.98 -17.32 -3.44
CA GLY A 122 -10.42 -17.48 -3.31
C GLY A 122 -11.01 -16.73 -2.11
N THR A 123 -12.29 -16.95 -1.84
CA THR A 123 -13.06 -16.17 -0.85
C THR A 123 -12.50 -16.27 0.57
N ALA A 124 -12.14 -17.46 1.04
CA ALA A 124 -11.66 -17.66 2.41
C ALA A 124 -10.31 -16.96 2.70
N TYR A 125 -9.49 -16.77 1.68
CA TYR A 125 -8.22 -16.03 1.80
C TYR A 125 -8.42 -14.52 1.78
N ALA A 126 -9.40 -14.03 1.01
CA ALA A 126 -9.60 -12.60 0.73
C ALA A 126 -10.55 -11.91 1.71
N ALA A 127 -11.55 -12.62 2.23
CA ALA A 127 -12.59 -12.05 3.07
C ALA A 127 -12.01 -11.37 4.33
N GLY A 128 -12.47 -10.15 4.63
CA GLY A 128 -12.02 -9.39 5.79
C GLY A 128 -10.68 -8.69 5.60
N LYS A 129 -10.10 -8.71 4.39
CA LYS A 129 -8.77 -8.13 4.11
C LYS A 129 -8.84 -7.03 3.07
N ILE A 130 -7.89 -6.10 3.18
CA ILE A 130 -7.60 -5.09 2.16
C ILE A 130 -6.54 -5.64 1.21
N LEU A 131 -6.79 -5.57 -0.09
CA LEU A 131 -5.76 -5.81 -1.11
C LEU A 131 -5.03 -4.50 -1.43
N VAL A 132 -3.70 -4.51 -1.40
CA VAL A 132 -2.85 -3.36 -1.75
C VAL A 132 -1.93 -3.71 -2.91
N VAL A 133 -2.12 -3.02 -4.03
CA VAL A 133 -1.27 -3.10 -5.22
C VAL A 133 -0.17 -2.06 -5.13
N PHE A 134 1.08 -2.50 -5.00
CA PHE A 134 2.26 -1.63 -5.09
C PHE A 134 2.68 -1.50 -6.56
N LEU A 135 2.35 -0.38 -7.17
CA LEU A 135 2.75 0.01 -8.51
C LEU A 135 4.14 0.65 -8.47
N PHE A 136 5.16 -0.10 -8.85
CA PHE A 136 6.52 0.43 -8.92
C PHE A 136 6.66 1.44 -10.08
N GLN A 137 7.63 2.34 -9.97
CA GLN A 137 7.86 3.46 -10.88
C GLN A 137 7.79 3.05 -12.37
N GLY A 138 7.23 3.92 -13.20
CA GLY A 138 7.32 3.80 -14.66
C GLY A 138 6.17 3.05 -15.34
N ALA A 139 5.08 2.78 -14.63
CA ALA A 139 3.91 2.11 -15.21
C ALA A 139 3.09 3.01 -16.17
N GLY A 140 3.37 4.32 -16.23
CA GLY A 140 2.66 5.27 -17.07
C GLY A 140 1.41 5.86 -16.40
N GLU A 141 0.65 6.66 -17.17
CA GLU A 141 -0.63 7.21 -16.73
C GLU A 141 -1.71 6.13 -16.71
N TRP A 142 -2.62 6.22 -15.74
CA TRP A 142 -3.80 5.37 -15.66
C TRP A 142 -4.95 6.12 -14.99
N TYR A 143 -6.16 5.61 -15.14
CA TYR A 143 -7.39 6.32 -14.75
C TYR A 143 -8.16 5.54 -13.67
N PRO A 144 -8.11 5.93 -12.39
CA PRO A 144 -8.67 5.16 -11.28
C PRO A 144 -10.11 4.72 -11.45
N ASN A 145 -11.01 5.65 -11.79
CA ASN A 145 -12.43 5.35 -12.00
C ASN A 145 -12.68 4.35 -13.14
N ARG A 146 -11.82 4.34 -14.18
CA ARG A 146 -11.89 3.34 -15.26
C ARG A 146 -11.43 1.97 -14.79
N ILE A 147 -10.40 1.92 -13.94
CA ILE A 147 -9.86 0.66 -13.39
C ILE A 147 -10.79 0.05 -12.34
N ALA A 148 -11.34 0.86 -11.45
CA ALA A 148 -12.27 0.40 -10.43
C ALA A 148 -13.51 -0.29 -11.03
N ARG A 149 -14.08 0.27 -12.11
CA ARG A 149 -15.22 -0.33 -12.84
C ARG A 149 -14.89 -1.66 -13.55
N GLN A 150 -13.62 -2.01 -13.67
CA GLN A 150 -13.15 -3.26 -14.29
C GLN A 150 -12.66 -4.28 -13.26
N LEU A 151 -12.75 -3.96 -11.96
CA LEU A 151 -12.45 -4.92 -10.91
C LEU A 151 -13.37 -6.14 -10.99
N PRO A 152 -12.92 -7.33 -10.53
CA PRO A 152 -13.79 -8.47 -10.37
C PRO A 152 -15.02 -8.11 -9.53
N ASP A 153 -16.18 -8.64 -9.93
CA ASP A 153 -17.42 -8.53 -9.17
C ASP A 153 -18.01 -9.94 -8.94
N PRO A 154 -17.96 -10.46 -7.70
CA PRO A 154 -17.45 -9.80 -6.49
C PRO A 154 -15.91 -9.69 -6.44
N LEU A 155 -15.38 -8.64 -5.79
CA LEU A 155 -13.93 -8.43 -5.58
C LEU A 155 -13.30 -9.47 -4.64
N LEU A 156 -14.10 -10.09 -3.76
CA LEU A 156 -13.72 -10.99 -2.65
C LEU A 156 -12.93 -10.34 -1.50
N PHE A 157 -12.02 -9.42 -1.80
CA PHE A 157 -11.44 -8.52 -0.79
C PHE A 157 -12.44 -7.45 -0.39
N ASP A 158 -12.33 -6.93 0.83
CA ASP A 158 -13.20 -5.87 1.33
C ASP A 158 -12.96 -4.57 0.55
N GLU A 159 -11.69 -4.29 0.24
CA GLU A 159 -11.26 -3.11 -0.53
C GLU A 159 -10.00 -3.43 -1.37
N ALA A 160 -9.80 -2.67 -2.44
CA ALA A 160 -8.56 -2.68 -3.22
C ALA A 160 -7.95 -1.28 -3.32
N TRP A 161 -6.68 -1.17 -2.97
CA TRP A 161 -5.90 0.06 -3.02
C TRP A 161 -4.75 -0.07 -4.00
N VAL A 162 -4.37 1.03 -4.63
CA VAL A 162 -3.15 1.16 -5.43
C VAL A 162 -2.26 2.22 -4.79
N VAL A 163 -1.02 1.86 -4.51
CA VAL A 163 0.03 2.80 -4.08
C VAL A 163 1.17 2.77 -5.07
N GLY A 164 1.75 3.91 -5.40
CA GLY A 164 2.87 3.93 -6.33
C GLY A 164 3.64 5.24 -6.36
N LEU A 165 4.93 5.14 -6.67
CA LEU A 165 5.78 6.33 -6.85
C LEU A 165 5.30 7.10 -8.08
N HIS A 166 4.77 8.31 -7.85
CA HIS A 166 4.34 9.19 -8.92
C HIS A 166 5.55 9.86 -9.59
N ARG A 167 6.41 10.51 -8.79
CA ARG A 167 7.64 11.17 -9.25
C ARG A 167 8.56 11.53 -8.09
N VAL A 168 9.80 11.90 -8.42
CA VAL A 168 10.75 12.53 -7.51
C VAL A 168 11.03 13.94 -8.03
N VAL A 169 10.83 14.96 -7.20
CA VAL A 169 11.03 16.39 -7.56
C VAL A 169 11.90 17.03 -6.48
N ASP A 170 13.05 17.58 -6.87
CA ASP A 170 13.99 18.25 -5.96
C ASP A 170 14.39 17.40 -4.73
N GLY A 171 14.49 16.08 -4.93
CA GLY A 171 14.79 15.10 -3.88
C GLY A 171 13.61 14.74 -2.97
N ARG A 172 12.41 15.27 -3.21
CA ARG A 172 11.16 14.87 -2.54
C ARG A 172 10.48 13.74 -3.30
N TYR A 173 10.11 12.70 -2.59
CA TYR A 173 9.39 11.55 -3.14
C TYR A 173 7.89 11.78 -3.03
N ILE A 174 7.19 11.61 -4.16
CA ILE A 174 5.76 11.86 -4.27
C ILE A 174 5.08 10.55 -4.66
N TYR A 175 4.16 10.08 -3.81
CA TYR A 175 3.40 8.85 -4.04
C TYR A 175 1.93 9.16 -4.31
N ASN A 176 1.32 8.40 -5.22
CA ASN A 176 -0.13 8.35 -5.33
C ASN A 176 -0.65 7.20 -4.45
N VAL A 177 -1.74 7.45 -3.76
CA VAL A 177 -2.51 6.48 -2.97
C VAL A 177 -3.94 6.55 -3.47
N THR A 178 -4.52 5.43 -3.87
CA THR A 178 -5.81 5.40 -4.56
C THR A 178 -6.64 4.24 -4.04
N LEU A 179 -7.85 4.54 -3.57
CA LEU A 179 -8.86 3.50 -3.30
C LEU A 179 -9.62 3.25 -4.61
N LEU A 180 -9.70 1.99 -5.03
CA LEU A 180 -10.44 1.59 -6.23
C LEU A 180 -11.91 1.34 -5.89
N ASP A 181 -12.65 2.42 -5.72
CA ASP A 181 -14.10 2.39 -5.51
C ASP A 181 -14.85 2.51 -6.86
N GLN A 182 -15.82 1.64 -7.09
CA GLN A 182 -16.56 1.56 -8.37
C GLN A 182 -17.44 2.80 -8.65
N GLN A 183 -17.86 3.52 -7.60
CA GLN A 183 -18.67 4.73 -7.70
C GLN A 183 -17.78 5.95 -7.91
N ASN A 184 -16.79 6.14 -7.03
CA ASN A 184 -15.81 7.21 -7.13
C ASN A 184 -14.53 6.83 -6.41
N SER A 185 -13.46 6.56 -7.17
CA SER A 185 -12.14 6.20 -6.65
C SER A 185 -11.39 7.44 -6.14
N PRO A 186 -11.27 7.69 -4.83
CA PRO A 186 -10.52 8.84 -4.33
C PRO A 186 -9.01 8.66 -4.55
N VAL A 187 -8.31 9.77 -4.77
CA VAL A 187 -6.85 9.78 -4.96
C VAL A 187 -6.22 10.81 -4.05
N TRP A 188 -5.22 10.37 -3.31
CA TRP A 188 -4.34 11.23 -2.53
C TRP A 188 -2.94 11.23 -3.12
N ARG A 189 -2.28 12.37 -3.04
CA ARG A 189 -0.86 12.50 -3.33
C ARG A 189 -0.12 12.82 -2.04
N VAL A 190 0.81 11.95 -1.67
CA VAL A 190 1.62 12.07 -0.46
C VAL A 190 2.99 12.57 -0.83
N HIS A 191 3.36 13.74 -0.30
CA HIS A 191 4.62 14.42 -0.55
C HIS A 191 5.53 14.25 0.65
N PHE A 192 6.53 13.39 0.57
CA PHE A 192 7.53 13.30 1.63
C PHE A 192 8.42 14.54 1.67
N ASN A 193 8.75 14.98 2.88
CA ASN A 193 9.83 15.95 3.08
C ASN A 193 11.15 15.35 2.62
N LYS A 194 12.07 16.20 2.18
CA LYS A 194 13.39 15.78 1.67
C LYS A 194 14.16 14.92 2.68
N ASP A 195 13.99 15.21 3.96
CA ASP A 195 14.68 14.53 5.06
C ASP A 195 13.87 13.39 5.69
N PHE A 196 12.73 13.01 5.10
CA PHE A 196 11.87 11.90 5.54
C PHE A 196 11.38 12.06 7.00
N ASP A 197 11.21 13.29 7.46
CA ASP A 197 10.77 13.66 8.81
C ASP A 197 9.28 14.04 8.88
N GLY A 198 8.60 14.07 7.73
CA GLY A 198 7.19 14.43 7.63
C GLY A 198 6.68 14.33 6.20
N TRP A 199 5.42 14.70 6.02
CA TRP A 199 4.73 14.67 4.74
C TRP A 199 3.63 15.73 4.66
N GLU A 200 3.23 16.04 3.42
CA GLU A 200 2.02 16.77 3.09
C GLU A 200 1.11 15.86 2.25
N VAL A 201 -0.20 16.02 2.37
CA VAL A 201 -1.19 15.25 1.60
C VAL A 201 -2.06 16.20 0.79
N GLU A 202 -2.13 15.96 -0.52
CA GLU A 202 -3.03 16.63 -1.45
C GLU A 202 -4.15 15.65 -1.84
N HIS A 203 -5.41 16.09 -1.75
CA HIS A 203 -6.55 15.34 -2.30
C HIS A 203 -6.72 15.72 -3.78
N VAL A 204 -6.59 14.75 -4.68
CA VAL A 204 -6.56 14.99 -6.13
C VAL A 204 -7.94 14.80 -6.77
N GLN A 205 -8.69 13.79 -6.35
CA GLN A 205 -10.08 13.51 -6.77
C GLN A 205 -10.82 12.75 -5.68
#